data_AF-A0A1G6J366-F1
#
_entry.id   AF-A0A1G6J366-F1
#
_cell.length_a   1.000
_cell.length_b   1.000
_cell.length_c   1.000
_cell.angle_alpha   90.00
_cell.angle_beta   90.00
_cell.angle_gamma   90.00
#
_symmetry.space_group_name_H-M   'P 1'
#
loop_
_entity.id
_entity.type
_entity.pdbx_description
1 polymer ?
#
loop_
_entity_poly.entity_id
_entity_poly.type
_entity_poly.pdbx_seq_one_letter_code
_entity_poly.pdbx_strand_id
1 'polypeptide(L)'
;MSVLNNFQDWKNFLNERVEQAQSLGMDNEALNNAAVQIGEYLSKEIDPKNDQERMLKELWDAADEQEKHTMANLMVKLVHGGDQQS
;
A
#
# COMPACT_ATOMS: atom_id res chain seq x y z
N MET A 1 0.28 -11.77 -21.30
CA MET A 1 0.38 -10.38 -20.80
C MET A 1 0.07 -10.44 -19.33
N SER A 2 1.01 -9.95 -18.53
CA SER A 2 1.26 -10.45 -17.18
C SER A 2 0.31 -9.85 -16.16
N VAL A 3 0.03 -10.64 -15.13
CA VAL A 3 -0.70 -10.33 -13.90
C VAL A 3 -0.05 -9.20 -13.06
N LEU A 4 0.98 -8.55 -13.61
CA LEU A 4 1.74 -7.44 -13.06
C LEU A 4 0.99 -6.10 -13.07
N ASN A 5 -0.07 -5.96 -13.87
CA ASN A 5 -0.72 -4.66 -14.06
C ASN A 5 -1.53 -4.20 -12.82
N ASN A 6 -2.18 -5.11 -12.06
CA ASN A 6 -3.04 -4.67 -10.95
C ASN A 6 -2.25 -4.14 -9.74
N PHE A 7 -1.21 -4.88 -9.32
CA PHE A 7 -0.39 -4.46 -8.18
C PHE A 7 0.45 -3.22 -8.48
N GLN A 8 0.98 -3.07 -9.70
CA GLN A 8 1.75 -1.88 -10.07
C GLN A 8 0.85 -0.64 -10.17
N ASP A 9 -0.34 -0.75 -10.77
CA ASP A 9 -1.30 0.34 -10.85
C ASP A 9 -1.75 0.79 -9.45
N TRP A 10 -1.98 -0.18 -8.55
CA TRP A 10 -2.28 0.11 -7.15
C TRP A 10 -1.14 0.83 -6.42
N LYS A 11 0.12 0.42 -6.60
CA LYS A 11 1.28 1.13 -6.04
C LYS A 11 1.35 2.58 -6.53
N ASN A 12 1.13 2.80 -7.82
CA ASN A 12 1.14 4.15 -8.40
C ASN A 12 0.03 5.01 -7.78
N PHE A 13 -1.18 4.47 -7.65
CA PHE A 13 -2.29 5.14 -6.97
C PHE A 13 -1.95 5.49 -5.51
N LEU A 14 -1.34 4.55 -4.77
CA LEU A 14 -0.92 4.79 -3.40
C LEU A 14 0.15 5.90 -3.33
N ASN A 15 1.09 5.93 -4.28
CA ASN A 15 2.12 6.96 -4.35
C ASN A 15 1.51 8.35 -4.48
N GLU A 16 0.63 8.54 -5.46
CA GLU A 16 -0.01 9.83 -5.74
C GLU A 16 -0.79 10.35 -4.52
N ARG A 17 -1.45 9.45 -3.79
CA ARG A 17 -2.20 9.80 -2.57
C ARG A 17 -1.29 10.20 -1.41
N VAL A 18 -0.18 9.49 -1.24
CA VAL A 18 0.82 9.80 -0.21
C VAL A 18 1.52 11.13 -0.53
N GLU A 19 1.97 11.32 -1.77
CA GLU A 19 2.63 12.56 -2.22
C GLU A 19 1.71 13.77 -2.04
N GLN A 20 0.42 13.63 -2.35
CA GLN A 20 -0.57 14.68 -2.12
C GLN A 20 -0.66 15.05 -0.64
N ALA A 21 -0.71 14.08 0.28
CA ALA A 21 -0.78 14.36 1.72
C ALA A 21 0.53 14.95 2.28
N GLN A 22 1.69 14.51 1.80
CA GLN A 22 2.99 15.06 2.16
C GLN A 22 3.17 16.49 1.64
N SER A 23 2.68 16.80 0.43
CA SER A 23 2.77 18.15 -0.15
C SER A 23 2.04 19.21 0.68
N LEU A 24 1.08 18.79 1.51
CA LEU A 24 0.34 19.63 2.45
C LEU A 24 1.01 19.71 3.84
N GLY A 25 2.15 19.05 4.05
CA GLY A 25 2.87 18.99 5.33
C GLY A 25 2.21 18.07 6.37
N MET A 26 1.40 17.10 5.93
CA MET A 26 0.55 16.27 6.78
C MET A 26 1.05 14.81 6.83
N ASP A 27 2.28 14.59 7.29
CA ASP A 27 2.95 13.27 7.28
C ASP A 27 2.19 12.17 8.04
N ASN A 28 1.62 12.49 9.20
CA ASN A 28 0.83 11.53 9.99
C ASN A 28 -0.48 11.17 9.29
N GLU A 29 -1.08 12.12 8.56
CA GLU A 29 -2.30 11.86 7.79
C GLU A 29 -1.99 11.05 6.53
N ALA A 30 -0.83 11.27 5.91
CA ALA A 30 -0.36 10.44 4.79
C ALA A 30 -0.24 8.95 5.20
N LEU A 31 0.32 8.68 6.39
CA LEU A 31 0.43 7.32 6.93
C LEU A 31 -0.93 6.69 7.24
N ASN A 32 -1.83 7.43 7.89
CA ASN A 32 -3.18 6.93 8.19
C ASN A 32 -4.00 6.70 6.92
N ASN A 33 -3.94 7.62 5.96
CA ASN A 33 -4.61 7.48 4.67
C ASN A 33 -4.07 6.27 3.91
N ALA A 34 -2.76 6.03 3.93
CA ALA A 34 -2.18 4.85 3.31
C ALA A 34 -2.68 3.54 3.97
N ALA A 35 -2.73 3.47 5.30
CA ALA A 35 -3.25 2.30 6.00
C ALA A 35 -4.71 1.98 5.63
N VAL A 36 -5.56 3.01 5.55
CA VAL A 36 -6.96 2.87 5.11
C VAL A 36 -7.03 2.39 3.67
N GLN A 37 -6.25 2.98 2.76
CA GLN A 37 -6.26 2.59 1.34
C GLN A 37 -5.74 1.17 1.12
N ILE A 38 -4.71 0.74 1.88
CA ILE A 38 -4.20 -0.64 1.84
C ILE A 38 -5.27 -1.61 2.34
N GLY A 39 -5.89 -1.32 3.48
CA GLY A 39 -6.97 -2.15 4.01
C GLY A 39 -8.16 -2.24 3.07
N GLU A 40 -8.58 -1.13 2.46
CA GLU A 40 -9.65 -1.10 1.48
C GLU A 40 -9.30 -1.92 0.22
N TYR A 41 -8.12 -1.74 -0.34
CA TYR A 41 -7.66 -2.49 -1.51
C TYR A 41 -7.66 -4.00 -1.27
N LEU A 42 -7.04 -4.43 -0.17
CA LEU A 42 -6.96 -5.83 0.21
C LEU A 42 -8.35 -6.40 0.57
N SER A 43 -9.26 -5.60 1.14
CA SER A 43 -10.63 -6.04 1.43
C SER A 43 -11.53 -6.20 0.20
N LYS A 44 -11.28 -5.41 -0.86
CA LYS A 44 -12.11 -5.36 -2.07
C LYS A 44 -11.69 -6.40 -3.12
N GLU A 45 -10.41 -6.74 -3.21
CA GLU A 45 -9.90 -7.79 -4.11
C GLU A 45 -10.03 -9.16 -3.41
N ILE A 46 -11.25 -9.72 -3.41
CA ILE A 46 -11.56 -11.04 -2.81
C ILE A 46 -10.88 -12.20 -3.55
N ASP A 47 -10.33 -11.96 -4.75
CA ASP A 47 -9.56 -12.97 -5.47
C ASP A 47 -8.21 -12.39 -5.89
N PRO A 48 -7.14 -12.60 -5.11
CA PRO A 48 -5.81 -12.12 -5.47
C PRO A 48 -5.42 -12.75 -6.80
N LYS A 49 -5.27 -11.91 -7.83
CA LYS A 49 -5.08 -12.37 -9.21
C LYS A 49 -3.69 -12.98 -9.37
N ASN A 50 -2.75 -12.60 -8.49
CA ASN A 50 -1.36 -13.07 -8.45
C ASN A 50 -0.91 -13.45 -7.03
N ASP A 51 0.21 -14.16 -6.95
CA ASP A 51 0.77 -14.67 -5.69
C ASP A 51 1.23 -13.55 -4.74
N GLN A 52 1.61 -12.38 -5.26
CA GLN A 52 2.05 -11.23 -4.47
C GLN A 52 0.88 -10.60 -3.69
N GLU A 53 -0.25 -10.38 -4.35
CA GLU A 53 -1.49 -9.89 -3.74
C GLU A 53 -2.00 -10.89 -2.69
N ARG A 54 -1.89 -12.19 -2.97
CA ARG A 54 -2.27 -13.25 -2.02
C ARG A 54 -1.42 -13.21 -0.76
N MET A 55 -0.10 -13.14 -0.92
CA MET A 55 0.83 -13.04 0.21
C MET A 55 0.55 -11.79 1.06
N LEU A 56 0.30 -10.63 0.43
CA LEU A 56 -0.03 -9.40 1.14
C LEU A 56 -1.35 -9.51 1.90
N LYS A 57 -2.37 -10.15 1.30
CA LYS A 57 -3.66 -10.39 1.96
C LYS A 57 -3.51 -11.29 3.18
N GLU A 58 -2.77 -12.39 3.06
CA GLU A 58 -2.53 -13.32 4.16
C GLU A 58 -1.77 -12.65 5.32
N LEU A 59 -0.76 -11.83 5.02
CA LEU A 59 -0.04 -11.04 6.02
C LEU A 59 -0.95 -10.03 6.72
N TRP A 60 -1.81 -9.33 5.96
CA TRP A 60 -2.73 -8.33 6.50
C TRP A 60 -3.83 -8.96 7.38
N ASP A 61 -4.32 -10.14 7.01
CA ASP A 61 -5.34 -10.86 7.76
C ASP A 61 -4.80 -11.49 9.05
N ALA A 62 -3.53 -11.88 9.06
CA ALA A 62 -2.85 -12.41 10.23
C ALA A 62 -2.40 -11.31 11.22
N ALA A 63 -2.29 -10.06 10.75
CA ALA A 63 -1.78 -8.94 11.53
C ALA A 63 -2.81 -8.36 12.51
N ASP A 64 -2.35 -7.96 13.69
CA ASP A 64 -3.09 -7.08 14.60
C ASP A 64 -3.09 -5.62 14.10
N GLU A 65 -3.77 -4.72 14.82
CA GLU A 65 -3.87 -3.31 14.41
C GLU A 65 -2.50 -2.60 14.34
N GLN A 66 -1.59 -2.90 15.28
CA GLN A 66 -0.26 -2.31 15.31
C GLN A 66 0.60 -2.84 14.14
N GLU A 67 0.48 -4.11 13.84
CA GLU A 67 1.15 -4.78 12.73
C GLU A 67 0.64 -4.27 11.38
N LYS A 68 -0.68 -4.07 11.22
CA LYS A 68 -1.27 -3.43 10.03
C LYS A 68 -0.76 -2.01 9.82
N HIS A 69 -0.67 -1.21 10.88
CA HIS A 69 -0.06 0.13 10.82
C HIS A 69 1.41 0.07 10.39
N THR A 70 2.15 -0.92 10.89
CA THR A 70 3.55 -1.13 10.53
C THR A 70 3.70 -1.53 9.07
N MET A 71 2.86 -2.47 8.60
CA MET A 71 2.79 -2.89 7.21
C MET A 71 2.43 -1.71 6.30
N ALA A 72 1.49 -0.88 6.69
CA ALA A 72 1.12 0.33 5.95
C ALA A 72 2.29 1.30 5.80
N ASN A 73 3.01 1.55 6.89
CA ASN A 73 4.20 2.40 6.89
C ASN A 73 5.30 1.83 5.95
N LEU A 74 5.51 0.52 5.97
CA LEU A 74 6.46 -0.14 5.06
C LEU A 74 6.04 -0.02 3.60
N MET A 75 4.75 -0.16 3.29
CA MET A 75 4.24 0.00 1.92
C MET A 75 4.38 1.44 1.42
N VAL A 76 4.12 2.44 2.27
CA VAL A 76 4.39 3.86 1.96
C VAL A 76 5.85 4.07 1.63
N LYS A 77 6.76 3.55 2.47
CA LYS A 77 8.21 3.64 2.24
C LYS A 77 8.67 2.87 1.01
N LEU A 78 8.04 1.75 0.68
CA LEU A 78 8.35 0.97 -0.52
C LEU A 78 7.99 1.73 -1.79
N VAL A 79 6.83 2.39 -1.78
CA VAL A 79 6.31 3.14 -2.93
C VAL A 79 7.01 4.48 -3.09
N HIS A 80 7.34 5.16 -1.98
CA HIS A 80 8.01 6.47 -1.99
C HIS A 80 9.55 6.37 -2.04
N GLY A 81 10.13 5.40 -1.34
CA GLY A 81 11.58 5.19 -1.22
C GLY A 81 12.16 4.24 -2.26
N GLY A 82 11.32 3.58 -3.07
CA GLY A 82 11.75 2.78 -4.22
C GLY A 82 12.39 3.61 -5.35
N ASP A 83 12.09 4.90 -5.41
CA ASP A 83 12.55 5.83 -6.46
C ASP A 83 13.67 6.79 -6.01
N GLN A 84 14.26 6.63 -4.83
CA GLN A 84 15.45 7.41 -4.41
C GLN A 84 16.79 6.83 -4.94
N GLN A 85 16.76 6.12 -6.07
CA GLN A 85 17.94 5.82 -6.87
C GLN A 85 17.68 6.13 -8.35
N SER A 86 17.80 7.41 -8.73
CA SER A 86 18.46 7.91 -9.96
C SER A 86 18.45 9.43 -10.00
#